data_AF-A0A7C4HVC8-F1
#
_entry.id   AF-A0A7C4HVC8-F1
#
_cell.length_a   1.000
_cell.length_b   1.000
_cell.length_c   1.000
_cell.angle_alpha   90.00
_cell.angle_beta   90.00
_cell.angle_gamma   90.00
#
_symmetry.space_group_name_H-M   'P 1'
#
loop_
_entity.id
_entity.type
_entity.pdbx_description
1 polymer ?
#
loop_
_entity_poly.entity_id
_entity_poly.type
_entity_poly.pdbx_seq_one_letter_code
_entity_poly.pdbx_strand_id
1 'polypeptide(L)'
;MSSRESVDLSELAGELGLYEWELVELVNELKNNYMIVQDKSRVLWFAGDNPSRIKPWGWNYSYKLITGSTMIRAKYSPVWSIIVSEWQYGGYGRHGRTWISNLGGLWMTLKLEVSPRTAQILPMIVPIVICRFLQEKLGVKARIKWPNDIIVRNRKLSGFLIEGEVLLSKVIAYLGIGINVNNEPPLETATSLKYILNKLVPRNSIIAYIAGTLNKVEGLGEYTQKVQMEYLELLETLGLRVKVVTRSGTYIGIAKSVTENGDLLVETGSGSYRFSSGEVLELRHIE
;
A
#
# COMPACT_ATOMS: atom_id res chain seq x y z
N MET A 1 -25.75 -13.09 -15.89
CA MET A 1 -26.64 -12.70 -14.76
C MET A 1 -25.87 -12.89 -13.46
N SER A 2 -25.33 -11.81 -12.89
CA SER A 2 -24.88 -11.72 -11.51
C SER A 2 -25.52 -10.42 -11.02
N SER A 3 -26.71 -10.57 -10.46
CA SER A 3 -27.59 -9.48 -10.05
C SER A 3 -26.88 -8.48 -9.15
N ARG A 4 -27.26 -7.22 -9.34
CA ARG A 4 -27.09 -6.12 -8.39
C ARG A 4 -27.58 -6.60 -7.02
N GLU A 5 -26.71 -6.98 -6.10
CA GLU A 5 -27.11 -7.26 -4.73
C GLU A 5 -27.19 -5.94 -3.97
N SER A 6 -28.17 -5.12 -4.37
CA SER A 6 -28.68 -4.09 -3.48
C SER A 6 -29.49 -4.79 -2.40
N VAL A 7 -29.19 -4.51 -1.14
CA VAL A 7 -29.89 -5.10 0.01
C VAL A 7 -31.00 -4.16 0.42
N ASP A 8 -32.17 -4.70 0.77
CA ASP A 8 -33.25 -3.89 1.36
C ASP A 8 -32.93 -3.60 2.83
N LEU A 9 -33.13 -2.36 3.26
CA LEU A 9 -32.79 -1.89 4.60
C LEU A 9 -33.65 -2.57 5.67
N SER A 10 -34.95 -2.76 5.43
CA SER A 10 -35.82 -3.40 6.41
C SER A 10 -35.45 -4.88 6.58
N GLU A 11 -35.10 -5.56 5.47
CA GLU A 11 -34.61 -6.94 5.49
C GLU A 11 -33.28 -7.05 6.26
N LEU A 12 -32.29 -6.21 5.93
CA LEU A 12 -30.99 -6.20 6.60
C LEU A 12 -31.08 -5.82 8.08
N ALA A 13 -31.98 -4.89 8.43
CA ALA A 13 -32.23 -4.51 9.82
C ALA A 13 -32.78 -5.71 10.60
N GLY A 14 -33.73 -6.45 10.01
CA GLY A 14 -34.26 -7.69 10.58
C GLY A 14 -33.18 -8.77 10.77
N GLU A 15 -32.30 -8.96 9.78
CA GLU A 15 -31.19 -9.92 9.87
C GLU A 15 -30.18 -9.57 10.96
N LEU A 16 -29.89 -8.28 11.14
CA LEU A 16 -28.92 -7.79 12.12
C LEU A 16 -29.52 -7.58 13.52
N GLY A 17 -30.85 -7.70 13.66
CA GLY A 17 -31.55 -7.40 14.90
C GLY A 17 -31.51 -5.93 15.30
N LEU A 18 -31.51 -5.03 14.30
CA LEU A 18 -31.51 -3.57 14.47
C LEU A 18 -32.87 -2.98 14.11
N TYR A 19 -33.17 -1.80 14.64
CA TYR A 19 -34.22 -0.97 14.07
C TYR A 19 -33.75 -0.39 12.73
N GLU A 20 -34.67 -0.16 11.80
CA GLU A 20 -34.33 0.38 10.48
C GLU A 20 -33.63 1.75 10.57
N TRP A 21 -34.01 2.60 11.53
CA TRP A 21 -33.38 3.90 11.73
C TRP A 21 -31.92 3.79 12.18
N GLU A 22 -31.56 2.80 13.02
CA GLU A 22 -30.17 2.53 13.44
C GLU A 22 -29.32 2.10 12.24
N LEU A 23 -29.89 1.25 11.38
CA LEU A 23 -29.21 0.83 10.16
C LEU A 23 -29.01 1.99 9.18
N VAL A 24 -29.99 2.89 9.05
CA VAL A 24 -29.86 4.10 8.23
C VAL A 24 -28.74 5.01 8.76
N GLU A 25 -28.63 5.20 10.07
CA GLU A 25 -27.52 5.95 10.69
C GLU A 25 -26.18 5.30 10.38
N LEU A 26 -26.06 3.99 10.58
CA LEU A 26 -24.84 3.23 10.27
C LEU A 26 -24.45 3.35 8.78
N VAL A 27 -25.42 3.22 7.87
CA VAL A 27 -25.18 3.38 6.43
C VAL A 27 -24.70 4.79 6.11
N ASN A 28 -25.26 5.82 6.75
CA ASN A 28 -24.84 7.21 6.55
C ASN A 28 -23.42 7.45 7.08
N GLU A 29 -23.04 6.84 8.19
CA GLU A 29 -21.67 6.87 8.69
C GLU A 29 -20.70 6.18 7.70
N LEU A 30 -21.05 4.99 7.21
CA LEU A 30 -20.24 4.24 6.26
C LEU A 30 -20.04 4.98 4.93
N LYS A 31 -21.04 5.76 4.46
CA LYS A 31 -20.91 6.59 3.25
C LYS A 31 -19.75 7.59 3.30
N ASN A 32 -19.23 7.93 4.49
CA ASN A 32 -18.06 8.81 4.62
C ASN A 32 -16.76 8.16 4.11
N ASN A 33 -16.70 6.82 4.09
CA ASN A 33 -15.50 6.05 3.77
C ASN A 33 -15.73 5.03 2.63
N TYR A 34 -16.98 4.73 2.31
CA TYR A 34 -17.39 3.71 1.34
C TYR A 34 -18.29 4.32 0.28
N MET A 35 -18.11 3.90 -0.98
CA MET A 35 -18.99 4.33 -2.07
C MET A 35 -20.31 3.56 -2.02
N ILE A 36 -21.19 3.92 -1.09
CA ILE A 36 -22.51 3.31 -0.91
C ILE A 36 -23.57 4.18 -1.59
N VAL A 37 -24.31 3.59 -2.52
CA VAL A 37 -25.46 4.20 -3.17
C VAL A 37 -26.71 3.72 -2.47
N GLN A 38 -27.61 4.65 -2.11
CA GLN A 38 -28.91 4.33 -1.56
C GLN A 38 -30.00 4.83 -2.52
N ASP A 39 -30.92 3.95 -2.87
CA ASP A 39 -32.13 4.25 -3.64
C ASP A 39 -33.34 3.75 -2.85
N LYS A 40 -34.11 4.70 -2.29
CA LYS A 40 -35.22 4.43 -1.37
C LYS A 40 -34.77 3.53 -0.20
N SER A 41 -35.38 2.35 -0.07
CA SER A 41 -35.07 1.35 0.96
C SER A 41 -33.86 0.49 0.62
N ARG A 42 -33.27 0.61 -0.57
CA ARG A 42 -32.19 -0.29 -1.00
C ARG A 42 -30.82 0.37 -0.93
N VAL A 43 -29.84 -0.35 -0.43
CA VAL A 43 -28.44 0.07 -0.37
C VAL A 43 -27.55 -0.83 -1.20
N LEU A 44 -26.60 -0.24 -1.90
CA LEU A 44 -25.63 -0.93 -2.74
C LEU A 44 -24.24 -0.39 -2.46
N TRP A 45 -23.31 -1.26 -2.08
CA TRP A 45 -21.90 -0.92 -2.09
C TRP A 45 -21.35 -1.02 -3.52
N PHE A 46 -20.96 0.11 -4.10
CA PHE A 46 -20.47 0.21 -5.46
C PHE A 46 -19.35 -0.80 -5.74
N ALA A 47 -19.52 -1.61 -6.77
CA ALA A 47 -18.61 -2.71 -7.09
C ALA A 47 -17.18 -2.24 -7.45
N GLY A 48 -17.00 -1.00 -7.89
CA GLY A 48 -15.67 -0.42 -8.13
C GLY A 48 -14.93 -0.06 -6.83
N ASP A 49 -15.63 0.09 -5.72
CA ASP A 49 -15.02 0.31 -4.40
C ASP A 49 -14.93 -0.98 -3.58
N ASN A 50 -15.87 -1.91 -3.74
CA ASN A 50 -16.00 -3.10 -2.90
C ASN A 50 -14.93 -4.19 -3.18
N PRO A 51 -13.92 -4.38 -2.32
CA PRO A 51 -12.85 -5.34 -2.58
C PRO A 51 -13.30 -6.80 -2.58
N SER A 52 -14.44 -7.15 -1.96
CA SER A 52 -14.99 -8.51 -2.06
C SER A 52 -15.43 -8.91 -3.47
N ARG A 53 -15.60 -7.94 -4.38
CA ARG A 53 -16.19 -8.16 -5.72
C ARG A 53 -15.16 -8.23 -6.86
N ILE A 54 -13.90 -7.86 -6.63
CA ILE A 54 -12.86 -7.93 -7.67
C ILE A 54 -12.28 -9.34 -7.81
N LYS A 55 -11.94 -9.73 -9.04
CA LYS A 55 -11.18 -10.94 -9.36
C LYS A 55 -10.01 -10.60 -10.28
N PRO A 56 -8.84 -10.22 -9.74
CA PRO A 56 -7.68 -9.88 -10.55
C PRO A 56 -7.20 -11.12 -11.33
N TRP A 57 -7.10 -11.00 -12.65
CA TRP A 57 -6.69 -12.12 -13.51
C TRP A 57 -5.24 -12.55 -13.19
N GLY A 58 -5.01 -13.86 -13.11
CA GLY A 58 -3.71 -14.45 -12.76
C GLY A 58 -3.41 -14.54 -11.26
N TRP A 59 -4.32 -14.10 -10.40
CA TRP A 59 -4.12 -14.12 -8.95
C TRP A 59 -5.19 -14.95 -8.23
N ASN A 60 -4.75 -15.73 -7.24
CA ASN A 60 -5.63 -16.17 -6.17
C ASN A 60 -6.03 -14.94 -5.34
N TYR A 61 -7.31 -14.74 -5.05
CA TYR A 61 -7.78 -13.55 -4.35
C TYR A 61 -8.52 -13.91 -3.06
N SER A 62 -8.14 -13.30 -1.94
CA SER A 62 -8.78 -13.50 -0.65
C SER A 62 -9.14 -12.16 -0.02
N TYR A 63 -10.44 -11.93 0.17
CA TYR A 63 -10.95 -10.78 0.92
C TYR A 63 -11.33 -11.19 2.34
N LYS A 64 -11.05 -10.31 3.31
CA LYS A 64 -11.46 -10.46 4.71
C LYS A 64 -11.99 -9.16 5.26
N LEU A 65 -13.16 -9.19 5.89
CA LEU A 65 -13.64 -8.00 6.62
C LEU A 65 -12.66 -7.64 7.74
N ILE A 66 -12.24 -8.62 8.53
CA ILE A 66 -11.28 -8.44 9.63
C ILE A 66 -10.19 -9.51 9.53
N THR A 67 -8.94 -9.12 9.79
CA THR A 67 -7.80 -10.05 9.93
C THR A 67 -6.79 -9.51 10.93
N GLY A 68 -5.88 -10.37 11.43
CA GLY A 68 -4.74 -9.90 12.22
C GLY A 68 -3.81 -9.05 11.37
N SER A 69 -3.24 -9.66 10.32
CA SER A 69 -2.43 -8.98 9.31
C SER A 69 -2.59 -9.69 7.98
N THR A 70 -2.67 -8.92 6.89
CA THR A 70 -2.66 -9.47 5.52
C THR A 70 -1.32 -10.14 5.21
N MET A 71 -0.21 -9.65 5.77
CA MET A 71 1.13 -10.25 5.63
C MET A 71 1.19 -11.64 6.26
N ILE A 72 0.70 -11.79 7.49
CA ILE A 72 0.66 -13.10 8.18
C ILE A 72 -0.24 -14.06 7.41
N ARG A 73 -1.42 -13.60 6.97
CA ARG A 73 -2.35 -14.43 6.21
C ARG A 73 -1.78 -14.88 4.86
N ALA A 74 -0.97 -14.04 4.22
CA ALA A 74 -0.29 -14.38 2.98
C ALA A 74 0.67 -15.56 3.13
N LYS A 75 1.35 -15.72 4.28
CA LYS A 75 2.27 -16.86 4.52
C LYS A 75 1.59 -18.20 4.30
N TYR A 76 0.32 -18.32 4.69
CA TYR A 76 -0.51 -19.53 4.54
C TYR A 76 -1.29 -19.61 3.23
N SER A 77 -1.09 -18.65 2.31
CA SER A 77 -1.77 -18.63 1.01
C SER A 77 -0.87 -19.21 -0.09
N PRO A 78 -1.43 -19.72 -1.20
CA PRO A 78 -0.64 -20.12 -2.37
C PRO A 78 0.24 -18.97 -2.89
N VAL A 79 1.32 -19.29 -3.60
CA VAL A 79 2.02 -18.28 -4.41
C VAL A 79 1.06 -17.67 -5.43
N TRP A 80 1.34 -16.44 -5.86
CA TRP A 80 0.43 -15.65 -6.69
C TRP A 80 -0.93 -15.42 -6.04
N SER A 81 -0.91 -14.95 -4.78
CA SER A 81 -2.11 -14.58 -4.01
C SER A 81 -2.13 -13.09 -3.68
N ILE A 82 -3.33 -12.50 -3.68
CA ILE A 82 -3.60 -11.17 -3.14
C ILE A 82 -4.57 -11.33 -1.97
N ILE A 83 -4.16 -10.84 -0.81
CA ILE A 83 -4.98 -10.81 0.40
C ILE A 83 -5.34 -9.35 0.64
N VAL A 84 -6.63 -9.04 0.74
CA VAL A 84 -7.13 -7.71 1.06
C VAL A 84 -7.98 -7.78 2.33
N SER A 85 -7.89 -6.76 3.17
CA SER A 85 -8.77 -6.64 4.32
C SER A 85 -9.31 -5.23 4.53
N GLU A 86 -10.53 -5.12 5.07
CA GLU A 86 -11.10 -3.81 5.47
C GLU A 86 -10.46 -3.28 6.76
N TRP A 87 -10.16 -4.17 7.71
CA TRP A 87 -9.55 -3.79 8.98
C TRP A 87 -8.53 -4.82 9.47
N GLN A 88 -7.39 -4.33 9.95
CA GLN A 88 -6.32 -5.16 10.55
C GLN A 88 -6.15 -4.79 12.03
N TYR A 89 -6.35 -5.74 12.93
CA TYR A 89 -6.11 -5.51 14.37
C TYR A 89 -4.65 -5.70 14.79
N GLY A 90 -3.85 -6.36 13.95
CA GLY A 90 -2.42 -6.60 14.14
C GLY A 90 -1.60 -6.12 12.94
N GLY A 91 -2.05 -5.06 12.26
CA GLY A 91 -1.31 -4.45 11.16
C GLY A 91 0.04 -3.91 11.64
N TYR A 92 1.10 -4.22 10.89
CA TYR A 92 2.46 -3.81 11.24
C TYR A 92 3.22 -3.33 9.99
N GLY A 93 4.14 -2.41 10.22
CA GLY A 93 5.15 -1.95 9.28
C GLY A 93 6.54 -2.43 9.69
N ARG A 94 7.56 -1.76 9.16
CA ARG A 94 8.96 -2.10 9.45
C ARG A 94 9.28 -2.04 10.94
N HIS A 95 10.14 -2.95 11.37
CA HIS A 95 10.64 -3.05 12.75
C HIS A 95 9.52 -3.15 13.80
N GLY A 96 8.41 -3.78 13.43
CA GLY A 96 7.28 -4.02 14.34
C GLY A 96 6.43 -2.80 14.67
N ARG A 97 6.65 -1.64 14.02
CA ARG A 97 5.79 -0.47 14.21
C ARG A 97 4.36 -0.79 13.81
N THR A 98 3.38 -0.40 14.61
CA THR A 98 1.96 -0.59 14.28
C THR A 98 1.58 0.19 13.04
N TRP A 99 0.85 -0.46 12.13
CA TRP A 99 0.17 0.19 11.02
C TRP A 99 -1.32 0.26 11.33
N ILE A 100 -1.85 1.48 11.52
CA ILE A 100 -3.26 1.68 11.85
C ILE A 100 -4.10 1.55 10.58
N SER A 101 -4.95 0.52 10.54
CA SER A 101 -5.73 0.11 9.36
C SER A 101 -7.21 0.52 9.45
N ASN A 102 -7.50 1.82 9.59
CA ASN A 102 -8.87 2.33 9.68
C ASN A 102 -9.74 1.94 8.45
N LEU A 103 -11.05 1.85 8.66
CA LEU A 103 -12.01 1.52 7.59
C LEU A 103 -11.95 2.52 6.42
N GLY A 104 -12.14 2.02 5.20
CA GLY A 104 -12.03 2.80 3.96
C GLY A 104 -10.61 2.92 3.37
N GLY A 105 -9.59 2.40 4.06
CA GLY A 105 -8.26 2.26 3.48
C GLY A 105 -8.15 1.05 2.56
N LEU A 106 -6.96 0.87 1.97
CA LEU A 106 -6.61 -0.33 1.23
C LEU A 106 -5.41 -1.01 1.89
N TRP A 107 -5.70 -2.13 2.54
CA TRP A 107 -4.71 -2.94 3.25
C TRP A 107 -4.57 -4.26 2.52
N MET A 108 -3.46 -4.45 1.81
CA MET A 108 -3.28 -5.65 1.01
C MET A 108 -1.88 -6.22 1.09
N THR A 109 -1.78 -7.52 0.86
CA THR A 109 -0.50 -8.21 0.65
C THR A 109 -0.55 -9.01 -0.63
N LEU A 110 0.46 -8.87 -1.49
CA LEU A 110 0.70 -9.78 -2.61
C LEU A 110 1.79 -10.79 -2.25
N LYS A 111 1.54 -12.07 -2.48
CA LYS A 111 2.54 -13.14 -2.42
C LYS A 111 2.89 -13.58 -3.83
N LEU A 112 4.16 -13.49 -4.20
CA LEU A 112 4.66 -13.84 -5.53
C LEU A 112 5.97 -14.60 -5.46
N GLU A 113 6.23 -15.39 -6.48
CA GLU A 113 7.51 -16.05 -6.70
C GLU A 113 8.28 -15.29 -7.78
N VAL A 114 9.52 -14.89 -7.49
CA VAL A 114 10.39 -14.15 -8.41
C VAL A 114 11.82 -14.65 -8.39
N SER A 115 12.59 -14.32 -9.42
CA SER A 115 14.03 -14.50 -9.45
C SER A 115 14.72 -13.67 -8.36
N PRO A 116 15.90 -14.10 -7.86
CA PRO A 116 16.69 -13.33 -6.90
C PRO A 116 17.02 -11.92 -7.38
N ARG A 117 17.26 -11.75 -8.70
CA ARG A 117 17.50 -10.45 -9.33
C ARG A 117 16.28 -9.54 -9.18
N THR A 118 15.10 -10.00 -9.59
CA THR A 118 13.87 -9.23 -9.46
C THR A 118 13.58 -8.90 -8.00
N ALA A 119 13.79 -9.86 -7.09
CA ALA A 119 13.59 -9.66 -5.65
C ALA A 119 14.41 -8.48 -5.08
N GLN A 120 15.66 -8.32 -5.52
CA GLN A 120 16.55 -7.24 -5.07
C GLN A 120 16.02 -5.84 -5.41
N ILE A 121 15.28 -5.70 -6.52
CA ILE A 121 14.80 -4.40 -7.01
C ILE A 121 13.31 -4.15 -6.73
N LEU A 122 12.60 -5.10 -6.09
CA LEU A 122 11.23 -4.89 -5.60
C LEU A 122 11.06 -3.63 -4.74
N PRO A 123 12.01 -3.25 -3.85
CA PRO A 123 11.93 -2.00 -3.09
C PRO A 123 11.85 -0.73 -3.96
N MET A 124 12.32 -0.79 -5.21
CA MET A 124 12.17 0.29 -6.19
C MET A 124 10.89 0.11 -7.03
N ILE A 125 10.61 -1.11 -7.50
CA ILE A 125 9.44 -1.38 -8.36
C ILE A 125 8.13 -1.04 -7.65
N VAL A 126 7.93 -1.51 -6.42
CA VAL A 126 6.66 -1.35 -5.70
C VAL A 126 6.24 0.13 -5.57
N PRO A 127 7.09 1.05 -5.08
CA PRO A 127 6.68 2.45 -4.98
C PRO A 127 6.52 3.13 -6.35
N ILE A 128 7.30 2.74 -7.37
CA ILE A 128 7.10 3.25 -8.74
C ILE A 128 5.70 2.89 -9.24
N VAL A 129 5.28 1.63 -9.10
CA VAL A 129 3.95 1.17 -9.54
C VAL A 129 2.84 1.98 -8.88
N ILE A 130 2.97 2.25 -7.58
CA ILE A 130 1.98 3.06 -6.86
C ILE A 130 2.02 4.51 -7.35
N CYS A 131 3.20 5.14 -7.48
CA CYS A 131 3.32 6.52 -7.96
C CYS A 131 2.80 6.69 -9.39
N ARG A 132 3.06 5.73 -10.29
CA ARG A 132 2.50 5.69 -11.65
C ARG A 132 0.98 5.67 -11.64
N PHE A 133 0.37 4.78 -10.85
CA PHE A 133 -1.09 4.74 -10.72
C PHE A 133 -1.64 6.11 -10.29
N LEU A 134 -1.05 6.69 -9.24
CA LEU A 134 -1.48 7.98 -8.69
C LEU A 134 -1.38 9.10 -9.73
N GLN A 135 -0.28 9.15 -10.49
CA GLN A 135 -0.07 10.16 -11.51
C GLN A 135 -0.97 9.93 -12.74
N GLU A 136 -0.98 8.72 -13.32
CA GLU A 136 -1.66 8.41 -14.58
C GLU A 136 -3.18 8.34 -14.45
N LYS A 137 -3.69 7.83 -13.32
CA LYS A 137 -5.14 7.58 -13.14
C LYS A 137 -5.82 8.65 -12.32
N LEU A 138 -5.10 9.32 -11.42
CA LEU A 138 -5.69 10.29 -10.50
C LEU A 138 -5.09 11.70 -10.64
N GLY A 139 -4.04 11.90 -11.43
CA GLY A 139 -3.35 13.19 -11.54
C GLY A 139 -2.64 13.62 -10.25
N VAL A 140 -2.40 12.70 -9.33
CA VAL A 140 -1.77 12.97 -8.03
C VAL A 140 -0.26 12.80 -8.13
N LYS A 141 0.46 13.91 -7.98
CA LYS A 141 1.93 13.94 -7.92
C LYS A 141 2.42 13.42 -6.58
N ALA A 142 2.70 12.12 -6.50
CA ALA A 142 3.32 11.48 -5.36
C ALA A 142 4.85 11.41 -5.51
N ARG A 143 5.52 11.31 -4.36
CA ARG A 143 6.96 11.15 -4.25
C ARG A 143 7.30 9.98 -3.33
N ILE A 144 8.47 9.41 -3.57
CA ILE A 144 9.04 8.34 -2.76
C ILE A 144 9.90 9.00 -1.69
N LYS A 145 9.59 8.71 -0.42
CA LYS A 145 10.45 9.00 0.71
C LYS A 145 11.13 7.70 1.12
N TRP A 146 12.45 7.66 0.95
CA TRP A 146 13.23 6.48 1.33
C TRP A 146 13.08 6.23 2.84
N PRO A 147 12.94 4.96 3.29
CA PRO A 147 13.10 3.74 2.49
C PRO A 147 11.81 3.14 1.93
N ASN A 148 10.63 3.52 2.42
CA ASN A 148 9.42 2.74 2.14
C ASN A 148 8.10 3.51 2.20
N ASP A 149 8.17 4.84 2.12
CA ASP A 149 7.00 5.70 2.24
C ASP A 149 6.70 6.40 0.91
N ILE A 150 5.41 6.55 0.62
CA ILE A 150 4.92 7.34 -0.50
C ILE A 150 4.21 8.55 0.09
N ILE A 151 4.63 9.72 -0.33
CA ILE A 151 4.18 10.99 0.22
C ILE A 151 3.57 11.89 -0.86
N VAL A 152 2.63 12.72 -0.43
CA VAL A 152 2.03 13.78 -1.24
C VAL A 152 2.06 15.05 -0.41
N ARG A 153 2.73 16.10 -0.89
CA ARG A 153 2.91 17.37 -0.17
C ARG A 153 3.43 17.13 1.26
N ASN A 154 4.54 16.39 1.39
CA ASN A 154 5.19 16.02 2.67
C ASN A 154 4.36 15.18 3.66
N ARG A 155 3.14 14.75 3.29
CA ARG A 155 2.31 13.88 4.13
C ARG A 155 2.27 12.46 3.59
N LYS A 156 2.34 11.48 4.48
CA LYS A 156 2.34 10.05 4.17
C LYS A 156 0.98 9.59 3.65
N LEU A 157 0.97 9.12 2.40
CA LEU A 157 -0.21 8.55 1.76
C LEU A 157 -0.20 7.02 1.81
N SER A 158 0.97 6.42 1.61
CA SER A 158 1.13 4.96 1.56
C SER A 158 2.46 4.54 2.18
N GLY A 159 2.48 3.31 2.65
CA GLY A 159 3.70 2.63 3.09
C GLY A 159 3.67 1.21 2.57
N PHE A 160 4.86 0.67 2.30
CA PHE A 160 5.01 -0.72 1.88
C PHE A 160 6.06 -1.45 2.73
N LEU A 161 5.91 -2.77 2.77
CA LEU A 161 6.80 -3.69 3.45
C LEU A 161 7.05 -4.88 2.51
N ILE A 162 8.32 -5.27 2.41
CA ILE A 162 8.75 -6.40 1.59
C ILE A 162 9.45 -7.37 2.51
N GLU A 163 8.88 -8.56 2.65
CA GLU A 163 9.53 -9.71 3.30
C GLU A 163 9.80 -10.77 2.22
N GLY A 164 10.85 -11.56 2.37
CA GLY A 164 11.22 -12.58 1.39
C GLY A 164 11.72 -13.86 2.05
N GLU A 165 11.37 -14.99 1.46
CA GLU A 165 11.90 -16.32 1.78
C GLU A 165 12.67 -16.85 0.57
N VAL A 166 13.94 -17.19 0.77
CA VAL A 166 14.79 -17.74 -0.30
C VAL A 166 14.54 -19.25 -0.39
N LEU A 167 14.13 -19.71 -1.57
CA LEU A 167 13.83 -21.11 -1.88
C LEU A 167 14.66 -21.54 -3.09
N LEU A 168 15.82 -22.16 -2.83
CA LEU A 168 16.76 -22.61 -3.85
C LEU A 168 17.15 -21.50 -4.83
N SER A 169 16.58 -21.51 -6.04
CA SER A 169 16.84 -20.56 -7.14
C SER A 169 15.77 -19.46 -7.28
N LYS A 170 14.78 -19.44 -6.39
CA LYS A 170 13.66 -18.48 -6.39
C LYS A 170 13.52 -17.80 -5.03
N VAL A 171 12.81 -16.68 -5.03
CA VAL A 171 12.46 -15.93 -3.83
C VAL A 171 10.94 -15.80 -3.79
N ILE A 172 10.34 -16.23 -2.67
CA ILE A 172 8.95 -15.94 -2.38
C ILE A 172 8.90 -14.58 -1.68
N ALA A 173 8.33 -13.58 -2.34
CA ALA A 173 8.20 -12.24 -1.82
C ALA A 173 6.77 -11.97 -1.33
N TYR A 174 6.68 -11.31 -0.18
CA TYR A 174 5.45 -10.80 0.41
C TYR A 174 5.47 -9.28 0.39
N LEU A 175 4.59 -8.68 -0.41
CA LEU A 175 4.49 -7.24 -0.60
C LEU A 175 3.28 -6.70 0.17
N GLY A 176 3.50 -6.32 1.41
CA GLY A 176 2.50 -5.62 2.21
C GLY A 176 2.40 -4.18 1.76
N ILE A 177 1.23 -3.75 1.30
CA ILE A 177 0.97 -2.41 0.79
C ILE A 177 -0.23 -1.84 1.55
N GLY A 178 0.01 -0.74 2.27
CA GLY A 178 -1.01 0.03 2.95
C GLY A 178 -1.18 1.39 2.30
N ILE A 179 -2.38 1.67 1.77
CA ILE A 179 -2.71 2.95 1.13
C ILE A 179 -3.86 3.60 1.88
N ASN A 180 -3.68 4.83 2.31
CA ASN A 180 -4.76 5.65 2.83
C ASN A 180 -5.64 6.12 1.67
N VAL A 181 -6.79 5.49 1.47
CA VAL A 181 -7.68 5.76 0.33
C VAL A 181 -8.82 6.68 0.77
N ASN A 182 -9.85 6.11 1.38
CA ASN A 182 -11.03 6.84 1.85
C ASN A 182 -11.11 6.94 3.37
N ASN A 183 -10.19 6.31 4.10
CA ASN A 183 -10.09 6.42 5.54
C ASN A 183 -9.62 7.80 6.00
N GLU A 184 -9.75 8.00 7.30
CA GLU A 184 -9.15 9.09 8.05
C GLU A 184 -7.87 8.58 8.72
N PRO A 185 -6.67 8.95 8.21
CA PRO A 185 -5.42 8.57 8.84
C PRO A 185 -5.31 9.27 10.21
N PRO A 186 -4.87 8.57 11.26
CA PRO A 186 -4.86 9.13 12.62
C PRO A 186 -3.73 10.12 12.89
N LEU A 187 -2.77 10.26 11.96
CA LEU A 187 -1.60 11.11 12.13
C LEU A 187 -1.73 12.35 11.23
N GLU A 188 -1.44 13.54 11.77
CA GLU A 188 -1.41 14.80 10.99
C GLU A 188 -0.36 14.78 9.87
N THR A 189 0.71 14.01 10.07
CA THR A 189 1.76 13.77 9.08
C THR A 189 1.34 12.80 7.98
N ALA A 190 0.10 12.29 8.01
CA ALA A 190 -0.49 11.43 6.99
C ALA A 190 -1.63 12.14 6.23
N THR A 191 -1.96 11.61 5.06
CA THR A 191 -3.06 12.07 4.20
C THR A 191 -3.73 10.86 3.54
N SER A 192 -4.92 11.04 2.99
CA SER A 192 -5.61 10.03 2.20
C SER A 192 -5.98 10.56 0.81
N LEU A 193 -6.28 9.65 -0.12
CA LEU A 193 -6.74 10.04 -1.47
C LEU A 193 -8.04 10.83 -1.42
N LYS A 194 -8.95 10.49 -0.50
CA LYS A 194 -10.20 11.23 -0.25
C LYS A 194 -9.94 12.70 0.05
N TYR A 195 -8.99 12.99 0.94
CA TYR A 195 -8.62 14.36 1.26
C TYR A 195 -7.87 15.07 0.12
N ILE A 196 -7.01 14.37 -0.60
CA ILE A 196 -6.24 14.97 -1.72
C ILE A 196 -7.17 15.36 -2.88
N LEU A 197 -8.15 14.50 -3.20
CA LEU A 197 -9.02 14.65 -4.37
C LEU A 197 -10.39 15.26 -4.04
N ASN A 198 -10.67 15.47 -2.75
CA ASN A 198 -11.96 15.94 -2.23
C ASN A 198 -13.15 15.09 -2.71
N LYS A 199 -12.96 13.77 -2.82
CA LYS A 199 -13.98 12.79 -3.22
C LYS A 199 -13.53 11.37 -2.90
N LEU A 200 -14.48 10.45 -2.76
CA LEU A 200 -14.19 9.02 -2.61
C LEU A 200 -13.52 8.46 -3.87
N VAL A 201 -12.61 7.52 -3.66
CA VAL A 201 -11.86 6.83 -4.72
C VAL A 201 -12.23 5.34 -4.73
N PRO A 202 -12.56 4.76 -5.89
CA PRO A 202 -12.87 3.35 -6.02
C PRO A 202 -11.63 2.47 -5.83
N ARG A 203 -11.55 1.75 -4.71
CA ARG A 203 -10.37 0.95 -4.34
C ARG A 203 -10.04 -0.18 -5.32
N ASN A 204 -11.01 -0.78 -5.99
CA ASN A 204 -10.74 -1.88 -6.93
C ASN A 204 -9.93 -1.43 -8.15
N SER A 205 -10.01 -0.16 -8.53
CA SER A 205 -9.15 0.38 -9.60
C SER A 205 -7.67 0.34 -9.24
N ILE A 206 -7.35 0.57 -7.95
CA ILE A 206 -5.99 0.53 -7.40
C ILE A 206 -5.50 -0.91 -7.36
N ILE A 207 -6.32 -1.82 -6.81
CA ILE A 207 -6.02 -3.26 -6.73
C ILE A 207 -5.75 -3.82 -8.12
N ALA A 208 -6.64 -3.54 -9.09
CA ALA A 208 -6.51 -4.01 -10.46
C ALA A 208 -5.22 -3.53 -11.14
N TYR A 209 -4.87 -2.26 -10.96
CA TYR A 209 -3.66 -1.70 -11.56
C TYR A 209 -2.38 -2.31 -10.97
N ILE A 210 -2.30 -2.41 -9.63
CA ILE A 210 -1.13 -2.99 -8.96
C ILE A 210 -1.00 -4.47 -9.31
N ALA A 211 -2.10 -5.23 -9.23
CA ALA A 211 -2.12 -6.65 -9.59
C ALA A 211 -1.73 -6.88 -11.05
N GLY A 212 -2.28 -6.10 -11.98
CA GLY A 212 -1.99 -6.23 -13.41
C GLY A 212 -0.54 -5.89 -13.75
N THR A 213 0.04 -4.89 -13.09
CA THR A 213 1.44 -4.49 -13.27
C THR A 213 2.39 -5.52 -12.67
N LEU A 214 2.13 -5.96 -11.44
CA LEU A 214 3.00 -6.90 -10.72
C LEU A 214 2.86 -8.35 -11.22
N ASN A 215 1.79 -8.70 -11.95
CA ASN A 215 1.71 -9.98 -12.65
C ASN A 215 2.83 -10.14 -13.71
N LYS A 216 3.44 -9.02 -14.15
CA LYS A 216 4.53 -8.98 -15.14
C LYS A 216 5.86 -8.56 -14.52
N VAL A 217 6.01 -8.72 -13.20
CA VAL A 217 7.14 -8.14 -12.44
C VAL A 217 8.51 -8.65 -12.90
N GLU A 218 8.63 -9.91 -13.33
CA GLU A 218 9.90 -10.44 -13.85
C GLU A 218 10.38 -9.67 -15.08
N GLY A 219 9.47 -9.35 -16.01
CA GLY A 219 9.80 -8.53 -17.19
C GLY A 219 10.14 -7.08 -16.82
N LEU A 220 9.63 -6.54 -15.71
CA LEU A 220 10.08 -5.24 -15.20
C LEU A 220 11.51 -5.32 -14.64
N GLY A 221 11.86 -6.48 -14.06
CA GLY A 221 13.18 -6.74 -13.48
C GLY A 221 14.31 -6.81 -14.49
N GLU A 222 14.01 -7.12 -15.75
CA GLU A 222 14.98 -7.15 -16.85
C GLU A 222 15.49 -5.75 -17.23
N TYR A 223 14.71 -4.70 -16.94
CA TYR A 223 15.05 -3.30 -17.27
C TYR A 223 15.56 -2.51 -16.06
N THR A 224 16.55 -3.06 -15.33
CA THR A 224 17.08 -2.49 -14.07
C THR A 224 17.42 -1.00 -14.19
N GLN A 225 18.08 -0.59 -15.28
CA GLN A 225 18.46 0.82 -15.49
C GLN A 225 17.23 1.74 -15.61
N LYS A 226 16.19 1.30 -16.33
CA LYS A 226 14.95 2.08 -16.49
C LYS A 226 14.21 2.22 -15.15
N VAL A 227 14.14 1.14 -14.38
CA VAL A 227 13.57 1.14 -13.03
C VAL A 227 14.34 2.11 -12.12
N GLN A 228 15.67 2.09 -12.18
CA GLN A 228 16.51 2.97 -11.37
C GLN A 228 16.32 4.45 -11.74
N MET A 229 16.32 4.80 -13.04
CA MET A 229 16.12 6.18 -13.49
C MET A 229 14.77 6.73 -13.02
N GLU A 230 13.70 5.97 -13.21
CA GLU A 230 12.37 6.38 -12.78
C GLU A 230 12.24 6.45 -11.26
N TYR A 231 12.85 5.51 -10.53
CA TYR A 231 12.92 5.58 -9.07
C TYR A 231 13.57 6.88 -8.60
N LEU A 232 14.72 7.23 -9.21
CA LEU A 232 15.45 8.47 -8.92
C LEU A 232 14.62 9.73 -9.21
N GLU A 233 13.87 9.76 -10.31
CA GLU A 233 12.97 10.88 -10.66
C GLU A 233 11.85 11.09 -9.64
N LEU A 234 11.40 10.01 -8.99
CA LEU A 234 10.34 10.02 -7.99
C LEU A 234 10.88 10.21 -6.56
N LEU A 235 12.18 10.03 -6.34
CA LEU A 235 12.81 10.02 -5.03
C LEU A 235 13.03 11.44 -4.49
N GLU A 236 12.31 11.81 -3.45
CA GLU A 236 12.40 13.13 -2.82
C GLU A 236 13.56 13.24 -1.82
N THR A 237 14.09 12.11 -1.36
CA THR A 237 15.12 12.10 -0.30
C THR A 237 16.48 12.64 -0.76
N LEU A 238 16.79 12.62 -2.06
CA LEU A 238 18.12 13.01 -2.56
C LEU A 238 18.38 14.51 -2.46
N GLY A 239 19.64 14.86 -2.20
CA GLY A 239 20.09 16.23 -1.98
C GLY A 239 19.74 16.78 -0.59
N LEU A 240 18.89 16.10 0.17
CA LEU A 240 18.47 16.54 1.50
C LEU A 240 19.45 16.08 2.58
N ARG A 241 19.53 16.87 3.65
CA ARG A 241 20.18 16.45 4.88
C ARG A 241 19.28 15.46 5.62
N VAL A 242 19.85 14.32 5.97
CA VAL A 242 19.13 13.20 6.58
C VAL A 242 19.82 12.73 7.85
N LYS A 243 18.99 12.31 8.81
CA LYS A 243 19.39 11.53 9.97
C LYS A 243 18.97 10.08 9.73
N VAL A 244 19.94 9.18 9.63
CA VAL A 244 19.73 7.73 9.46
C VAL A 244 20.06 7.04 10.77
N VAL A 245 19.10 6.31 11.32
CA VAL A 245 19.25 5.52 12.55
C VAL A 245 19.29 4.04 12.16
N THR A 246 20.36 3.36 12.53
CA THR A 246 20.53 1.91 12.38
C THR A 246 20.76 1.28 13.76
N ARG A 247 20.89 -0.05 13.81
CA ARG A 247 21.31 -0.74 15.04
C ARG A 247 22.75 -0.41 15.44
N SER A 248 23.59 -0.06 14.46
CA SER A 248 25.02 0.22 14.67
C SER A 248 25.29 1.67 15.07
N GLY A 249 24.32 2.57 14.90
CA GLY A 249 24.48 3.96 15.28
C GLY A 249 23.56 4.93 14.54
N THR A 250 23.81 6.22 14.72
CA THR A 250 23.12 7.31 14.05
C THR A 250 24.09 8.06 13.15
N TYR A 251 23.68 8.30 11.92
CA TYR A 251 24.48 8.97 10.89
C TYR A 251 23.74 10.22 10.43
N ILE A 252 24.47 11.32 10.30
CA ILE A 252 23.93 12.60 9.83
C ILE A 252 24.76 13.04 8.64
N GLY A 253 24.09 13.30 7.52
CA GLY A 253 24.76 13.66 6.27
C GLY A 253 23.78 14.01 5.16
N ILE A 254 24.28 14.15 3.94
CA ILE A 254 23.49 14.44 2.75
C ILE A 254 23.21 13.14 2.00
N ALA A 255 21.94 12.85 1.71
CA ALA A 255 21.57 11.75 0.83
C ALA A 255 22.01 12.07 -0.62
N LYS A 256 23.07 11.40 -1.10
CA LYS A 256 23.70 11.75 -2.40
C LYS A 256 23.12 10.98 -3.58
N SER A 257 22.89 9.69 -3.41
CA SER A 257 22.42 8.82 -4.48
C SER A 257 21.83 7.53 -3.91
N VAL A 258 21.32 6.67 -4.80
CA VAL A 258 21.00 5.28 -4.47
C VAL A 258 21.75 4.34 -5.40
N THR A 259 22.12 3.17 -4.88
CA THR A 259 22.76 2.11 -5.68
C THR A 259 21.77 1.49 -6.67
N GLU A 260 22.26 0.62 -7.55
CA GLU A 260 21.45 -0.18 -8.48
C GLU A 260 20.41 -1.08 -7.79
N ASN A 261 20.61 -1.36 -6.49
CA ASN A 261 19.69 -2.16 -5.67
C ASN A 261 18.79 -1.30 -4.78
N GLY A 262 18.85 0.04 -4.90
CA GLY A 262 18.04 0.97 -4.10
C GLY A 262 18.58 1.27 -2.70
N ASP A 263 19.83 0.90 -2.40
CA ASP A 263 20.47 1.27 -1.12
C ASP A 263 20.87 2.74 -1.13
N LEU A 264 20.64 3.45 -0.03
CA LEU A 264 20.90 4.88 0.07
C LEU A 264 22.37 5.15 0.37
N LEU A 265 23.00 6.04 -0.39
CA LEU A 265 24.34 6.56 -0.10
C LEU A 265 24.22 7.92 0.59
N VAL A 266 24.79 8.03 1.79
CA VAL A 266 24.79 9.27 2.59
C VAL A 266 26.22 9.73 2.80
N GLU A 267 26.48 10.96 2.39
CA GLU A 267 27.76 11.63 2.61
C GLU A 267 27.74 12.37 3.94
N THR A 268 28.60 11.96 4.85
CA THR A 268 28.74 12.56 6.19
C THR A 268 30.08 13.28 6.30
N GLY A 269 30.32 14.01 7.40
CA GLY A 269 31.62 14.62 7.66
C GLY A 269 32.77 13.62 7.83
N SER A 270 32.48 12.34 8.10
CA SER A 270 33.47 11.26 8.27
C SER A 270 33.59 10.35 7.04
N GLY A 271 32.88 10.66 5.94
CA GLY A 271 32.91 9.90 4.69
C GLY A 271 31.53 9.42 4.23
N SER A 272 31.55 8.55 3.23
CA SER A 272 30.35 8.02 2.56
C SER A 272 29.90 6.68 3.17
N TYR A 273 28.62 6.59 3.52
CA TYR A 273 28.02 5.40 4.12
C TYR A 273 26.88 4.88 3.24
N ARG A 274 26.83 3.56 3.05
CA ARG A 274 25.77 2.86 2.32
C ARG A 274 24.77 2.27 3.30
N PHE A 275 23.48 2.48 3.05
CA PHE A 275 22.40 1.98 3.87
C PHE A 275 21.43 1.11 3.09
N SER A 276 21.30 -0.16 3.49
CA SER A 276 20.23 -1.01 2.95
C SER A 276 18.87 -0.64 3.52
N SER A 277 17.81 -0.89 2.76
CA SER A 277 16.47 -0.65 3.29
C SER A 277 16.19 -1.53 4.51
N GLY A 278 16.70 -2.76 4.61
CA GLY A 278 16.43 -3.65 5.75
C GLY A 278 17.04 -3.21 7.09
N GLU A 279 18.21 -2.55 7.07
CA GLU A 279 18.96 -2.22 8.29
C GLU A 279 18.54 -0.89 8.95
N VAL A 280 17.93 0.03 8.19
CA VAL A 280 17.56 1.35 8.70
C VAL A 280 16.32 1.25 9.57
N LEU A 281 16.46 1.61 10.84
CA LEU A 281 15.35 1.70 11.78
C LEU A 281 14.49 2.93 11.49
N GLU A 282 15.12 4.04 11.15
CA GLU A 282 14.47 5.31 10.88
C GLU A 282 15.30 6.21 9.98
N LEU A 283 14.63 6.92 9.06
CA LEU A 283 15.20 8.04 8.32
C LEU A 283 14.32 9.28 8.51
N ARG A 284 14.93 10.40 8.88
CA ARG A 284 14.28 11.71 8.93
C ARG A 284 15.01 12.72 8.06
N HIS A 285 14.26 13.56 7.35
CA HIS A 285 14.82 14.78 6.77
C HIS A 285 15.03 15.77 7.91
N ILE A 286 16.16 16.46 7.92
CA ILE A 286 16.51 17.48 8.91
C ILE A 286 16.98 18.73 8.18
N GLU A 287 16.88 19.88 8.85
CA GLU A 287 17.40 21.17 8.36
C GLU A 287 18.94 21.22 8.40
#